data_AF-A0A9N8ZBZ5-F1
#
_entry.id   AF-A0A9N8ZBZ5-F1
#
_cell.length_a   1.000
_cell.length_b   1.000
_cell.length_c   1.000
_cell.angle_alpha   90.00
_cell.angle_beta   90.00
_cell.angle_gamma   90.00
#
_symmetry.space_group_name_H-M   'P 1'
#
loop_
_entity.id
_entity.type
_entity.pdbx_description
1 polymer ?
#
loop_
_entity_poly.entity_id
_entity_poly.type
_entity_poly.pdbx_seq_one_letter_code
_entity_poly.pdbx_strand_id
1 'polypeptide(L)'
;MKGLKVRFLVVLVITLCILNVIDAGTIPTPRNLLKARDLQVSTDGKCGATAGKRCPDGLCCSQYNFCGSSSAYCSTGCQSSFGTYGRCGATAGTRCPDGSCCSQYNFCGSTSDYCSTGCQSSFGTCGTPTPGSGEVEQFDKCTKSNTIALTFDDGPRNVTAKLLDDLKANNAKATFFMNGHAFPEHCIYDYAAILQRAYKEGHQIASHTWSHPHLTQVSEAEINYQLEQNEIAFKKIIGAIPIYARPPFGEHNALVRKVLKQRGYKMIMWDIDTLDWQGDLQQSIRIFDSEMNRSPQPNLHIVLNHDRVDTTSTTLGLYEIKDGLKRGYKVTTVGDCVGQSNQNDWYRDIGEFQTPDSTWKY
;
A
#
# COMPACT_ATOMS: atom_id res chain seq x y z
N MET A 1 -11.51 -39.34 -53.72
CA MET A 1 -10.41 -39.21 -52.73
C MET A 1 -9.09 -39.11 -53.46
N LYS A 2 -8.11 -38.38 -52.92
CA LYS A 2 -6.70 -38.24 -53.40
C LYS A 2 -6.53 -37.73 -54.85
N GLY A 3 -6.31 -36.43 -54.99
CA GLY A 3 -5.75 -35.80 -56.20
C GLY A 3 -4.39 -35.16 -55.89
N LEU A 4 -3.37 -35.47 -56.68
CA LEU A 4 -1.95 -35.09 -56.50
C LEU A 4 -1.47 -34.30 -57.73
N LYS A 5 -0.90 -33.08 -57.58
CA LYS A 5 -0.18 -32.33 -58.65
C LYS A 5 0.91 -31.38 -58.08
N VAL A 6 2.19 -31.49 -58.51
CA VAL A 6 2.99 -30.61 -59.45
C VAL A 6 3.53 -29.32 -58.78
N ARG A 7 4.81 -28.87 -58.85
CA ARG A 7 6.11 -29.19 -59.52
C ARG A 7 7.25 -29.39 -58.46
N PHE A 8 8.55 -29.68 -58.68
CA PHE A 8 9.58 -29.67 -59.77
C PHE A 8 10.46 -28.41 -60.00
N LEU A 9 11.76 -28.65 -60.30
CA LEU A 9 12.94 -27.74 -60.55
C LEU A 9 13.65 -27.22 -59.27
N VAL A 10 14.91 -27.51 -58.89
CA VAL A 10 16.17 -28.13 -59.43
C VAL A 10 17.23 -27.16 -60.03
N VAL A 11 18.49 -27.36 -59.59
CA VAL A 11 19.82 -26.87 -60.09
C VAL A 11 20.50 -25.70 -59.33
N LEU A 12 21.82 -25.87 -59.17
CA LEU A 12 22.86 -25.18 -58.36
C LEU A 12 23.84 -24.39 -59.29
N VAL A 13 24.94 -23.84 -58.72
CA VAL A 13 26.14 -23.27 -59.39
C VAL A 13 25.94 -21.79 -59.79
N ILE A 14 26.78 -20.81 -59.38
CA ILE A 14 28.23 -20.63 -59.67
C ILE A 14 29.04 -20.18 -58.43
N THR A 15 30.34 -20.48 -58.44
CA THR A 15 31.35 -20.12 -57.43
C THR A 15 32.56 -19.46 -58.11
N LEU A 16 33.17 -18.41 -57.52
CA LEU A 16 34.63 -18.27 -57.23
C LEU A 16 35.08 -16.82 -56.89
N CYS A 17 35.90 -16.70 -55.82
CA CYS A 17 37.08 -15.81 -55.62
C CYS A 17 36.92 -14.26 -55.73
N ILE A 18 37.73 -13.41 -55.07
CA ILE A 18 39.14 -13.50 -54.61
C ILE A 18 39.34 -12.93 -53.18
N LEU A 19 40.40 -13.42 -52.52
CA LEU A 19 41.09 -13.05 -51.27
C LEU A 19 41.28 -11.51 -51.04
N ASN A 20 41.68 -10.95 -49.88
CA ASN A 20 42.33 -11.37 -48.61
C ASN A 20 41.66 -10.57 -47.45
N VAL A 21 41.86 -10.76 -46.13
CA VAL A 21 43.06 -11.09 -45.33
C VAL A 21 42.65 -11.92 -44.10
N ILE A 22 43.43 -12.95 -43.80
CA ILE A 22 43.48 -13.56 -42.47
C ILE A 22 44.59 -12.83 -41.71
N ASP A 23 44.30 -12.31 -40.51
CA ASP A 23 45.35 -12.12 -39.51
C ASP A 23 44.91 -12.76 -38.18
N ALA A 24 45.87 -13.34 -37.47
CA ALA A 24 45.64 -14.28 -36.40
C ALA A 24 45.53 -13.57 -35.05
N GLY A 25 44.37 -13.71 -34.39
CA GLY A 25 44.10 -13.08 -33.10
C GLY A 25 43.28 -13.98 -32.17
N THR A 26 43.92 -15.04 -31.65
CA THR A 26 43.52 -15.84 -30.47
C THR A 26 42.02 -16.06 -30.23
N ILE A 27 41.55 -17.31 -30.39
CA ILE A 27 40.27 -17.75 -29.81
C ILE A 27 40.29 -17.41 -28.31
N PRO A 28 39.40 -16.54 -27.79
CA PRO A 28 39.31 -16.34 -26.37
C PRO A 28 38.73 -17.61 -25.75
N THR A 29 39.55 -18.32 -24.97
CA THR A 29 39.09 -19.30 -23.97
C THR A 29 37.87 -18.74 -23.23
N PRO A 30 36.89 -19.58 -22.81
CA PRO A 30 35.64 -19.10 -22.20
C PRO A 30 35.96 -18.13 -21.06
N ARG A 31 35.78 -16.84 -21.35
CA ARG A 31 36.06 -15.77 -20.42
C ARG A 31 35.12 -15.99 -19.24
N ASN A 32 35.67 -16.03 -18.02
CA ASN A 32 34.90 -16.26 -16.79
C ASN A 32 33.54 -15.55 -16.89
N LEU A 33 32.47 -16.34 -16.97
CA LEU A 33 31.13 -15.83 -16.70
C LEU A 33 31.15 -15.43 -15.23
N LEU A 34 31.46 -14.15 -15.00
CA LEU A 34 31.33 -13.50 -13.70
C LEU A 34 29.98 -13.91 -13.14
N LYS A 35 29.98 -14.59 -12.00
CA LYS A 35 28.73 -14.99 -11.38
C LYS A 35 28.01 -13.69 -11.01
N ALA A 36 26.69 -13.69 -10.93
CA ALA A 36 25.93 -12.44 -10.67
C ALA A 36 26.37 -11.69 -9.39
N ARG A 37 27.08 -12.38 -8.48
CA ARG A 37 27.75 -11.85 -7.27
C ARG A 37 28.96 -10.94 -7.54
N ASP A 38 29.62 -11.07 -8.69
CA ASP A 38 30.85 -10.34 -9.04
C ASP A 38 30.56 -9.02 -9.82
N LEU A 39 29.28 -8.76 -10.13
CA LEU A 39 28.83 -7.54 -10.81
C LEU A 39 28.70 -6.37 -9.83
N GLN A 40 29.13 -5.18 -10.24
CA GLN A 40 28.98 -3.97 -9.44
C GLN A 40 27.49 -3.65 -9.20
N VAL A 41 27.15 -3.23 -7.99
CA VAL A 41 25.79 -2.78 -7.65
C VAL A 41 25.54 -1.41 -8.28
N SER A 42 24.37 -1.26 -8.90
CA SER A 42 23.94 -0.04 -9.56
C SER A 42 23.59 1.06 -8.55
N THR A 43 24.26 2.21 -8.69
CA THR A 43 23.99 3.45 -7.96
C THR A 43 23.28 4.50 -8.82
N ASP A 44 23.11 4.23 -10.12
CA ASP A 44 22.52 5.12 -11.13
C ASP A 44 21.22 4.56 -11.73
N GLY A 45 20.68 3.49 -11.12
CA GLY A 45 19.46 2.80 -11.56
C GLY A 45 19.61 1.97 -12.84
N LYS A 46 20.79 1.93 -13.47
CA LYS A 46 21.06 1.15 -14.69
C LYS A 46 21.61 -0.24 -14.39
N CYS A 47 21.17 -1.24 -15.13
CA CYS A 47 21.55 -2.64 -14.95
C CYS A 47 21.69 -3.36 -16.30
N GLY A 48 21.94 -4.67 -16.27
CA GLY A 48 22.00 -5.48 -17.48
C GLY A 48 23.41 -5.57 -18.06
N ALA A 49 23.58 -6.43 -19.06
CA ALA A 49 24.88 -6.72 -19.66
C ALA A 49 25.57 -5.46 -20.23
N THR A 50 24.79 -4.55 -20.82
CA THR A 50 25.27 -3.27 -21.37
C THR A 50 25.85 -2.34 -20.31
N ALA A 51 25.29 -2.35 -19.09
CA ALA A 51 25.77 -1.53 -17.99
C ALA A 51 26.92 -2.21 -17.20
N GLY A 52 27.05 -3.54 -17.31
CA GLY A 52 27.97 -4.34 -16.47
C GLY A 52 27.60 -4.35 -14.98
N LYS A 53 26.36 -3.93 -14.65
CA LYS A 53 25.89 -3.70 -13.27
C LYS A 53 24.67 -4.56 -12.94
N ARG A 54 24.62 -5.04 -11.70
CA ARG A 54 23.41 -5.62 -11.10
C ARG A 54 22.64 -4.55 -10.33
N CYS A 55 21.34 -4.71 -10.19
CA CYS A 55 20.54 -3.85 -9.32
C CYS A 55 20.89 -4.05 -7.84
N PRO A 56 20.62 -3.04 -6.98
CA PRO A 56 20.53 -3.21 -5.54
C PRO A 56 19.65 -4.42 -5.16
N ASP A 57 19.97 -5.01 -4.02
CA ASP A 57 19.26 -6.19 -3.53
C ASP A 57 17.77 -5.87 -3.33
N GLY A 58 16.90 -6.74 -3.82
CA GLY A 58 15.45 -6.52 -3.77
C GLY A 58 14.89 -5.70 -4.93
N LEU A 59 15.66 -5.43 -6.00
CA LEU A 59 15.15 -4.84 -7.24
C LEU A 59 15.34 -5.78 -8.44
N CYS A 60 14.41 -5.72 -9.40
CA CYS A 60 14.55 -6.35 -10.71
C CYS A 60 15.35 -5.48 -11.66
N CYS A 61 16.04 -6.12 -12.60
CA CYS A 61 16.51 -5.46 -13.81
C CYS A 61 15.50 -5.70 -14.93
N SER A 62 14.85 -4.65 -15.41
CA SER A 62 13.89 -4.75 -16.51
C SER A 62 14.55 -5.13 -17.84
N GLN A 63 13.76 -5.55 -18.83
CA GLN A 63 14.22 -5.70 -20.22
C GLN A 63 14.81 -4.40 -20.81
N TYR A 64 14.49 -3.25 -20.21
CA TYR A 64 14.96 -1.93 -20.62
C TYR A 64 16.24 -1.48 -19.90
N ASN A 65 16.91 -2.37 -19.16
CA ASN A 65 18.18 -2.10 -18.44
C ASN A 65 18.05 -1.12 -17.26
N PHE A 66 16.89 -1.09 -16.58
CA PHE A 66 16.65 -0.27 -15.39
C PHE A 66 16.23 -1.08 -14.17
N CYS A 67 16.57 -0.58 -12.99
CA CYS A 67 16.24 -1.17 -11.69
C CYS A 67 14.90 -0.70 -11.13
N GLY A 68 14.09 -1.62 -10.61
CA GLY A 68 12.85 -1.30 -9.90
C GLY A 68 12.16 -2.52 -9.30
N SER A 69 11.20 -2.31 -8.41
CA SER A 69 10.47 -3.35 -7.66
C SER A 69 9.08 -3.68 -8.22
N SER A 70 8.49 -2.81 -9.05
CA SER A 70 7.15 -3.02 -9.57
C SER A 70 7.10 -4.06 -10.70
N SER A 71 5.89 -4.53 -11.03
CA SER A 71 5.65 -5.47 -12.13
C SER A 71 6.20 -4.99 -13.49
N ALA A 72 6.32 -3.68 -13.72
CA ALA A 72 6.95 -3.14 -14.93
C ALA A 72 8.44 -3.51 -15.07
N TYR A 73 9.12 -3.74 -13.95
CA TYR A 73 10.52 -4.18 -13.90
C TYR A 73 10.64 -5.71 -13.73
N CYS A 74 9.67 -6.31 -13.04
CA CYS A 74 9.74 -7.70 -12.58
C CYS A 74 8.97 -8.75 -13.38
N SER A 75 8.16 -8.34 -14.36
CA SER A 75 7.41 -9.26 -15.22
C SER A 75 8.24 -9.71 -16.45
N THR A 76 7.58 -9.93 -17.59
CA THR A 76 8.15 -10.39 -18.86
C THR A 76 9.42 -9.62 -19.24
N GLY A 77 10.50 -10.37 -19.49
CA GLY A 77 11.79 -9.79 -19.88
C GLY A 77 12.68 -9.33 -18.73
N CYS A 78 12.30 -9.55 -17.46
CA CYS A 78 13.17 -9.33 -16.30
C CYS A 78 14.50 -10.12 -16.44
N GLN A 79 15.61 -9.40 -16.40
CA GLN A 79 16.97 -9.92 -16.55
C GLN A 79 17.48 -10.47 -15.20
N SER A 80 17.13 -11.72 -14.91
CA SER A 80 17.44 -12.41 -13.63
C SER A 80 18.94 -12.53 -13.28
N SER A 81 19.85 -12.32 -14.24
CA SER A 81 21.30 -12.24 -13.98
C SER A 81 21.74 -10.88 -13.40
N PHE A 82 20.86 -9.88 -13.43
CA PHE A 82 21.15 -8.50 -13.06
C PHE A 82 20.14 -7.91 -12.06
N GLY A 83 19.19 -8.69 -11.55
CA GLY A 83 18.22 -8.28 -10.51
C GLY A 83 17.59 -9.48 -9.81
N THR A 84 17.11 -9.27 -8.57
CA THR A 84 16.83 -10.35 -7.61
C THR A 84 15.49 -10.24 -6.87
N TYR A 85 14.58 -9.35 -7.25
CA TYR A 85 13.26 -9.27 -6.60
C TYR A 85 12.56 -10.63 -6.61
N GLY A 86 11.93 -10.97 -5.49
CA GLY A 86 11.30 -12.26 -5.32
C GLY A 86 12.24 -13.47 -5.33
N ARG A 87 13.57 -13.30 -5.43
CA ARG A 87 14.57 -14.39 -5.37
C ARG A 87 15.47 -14.29 -4.15
N CYS A 88 15.85 -15.46 -3.65
CA CYS A 88 16.65 -15.63 -2.44
C CYS A 88 17.51 -16.89 -2.52
N GLY A 89 18.17 -17.25 -1.41
CA GLY A 89 18.88 -18.51 -1.30
C GLY A 89 20.34 -18.41 -1.73
N ALA A 90 21.11 -19.47 -1.49
CA ALA A 90 22.54 -19.47 -1.78
C ALA A 90 22.85 -19.19 -3.27
N THR A 91 21.98 -19.62 -4.19
CA THR A 91 22.15 -19.37 -5.62
C THR A 91 22.03 -17.89 -5.99
N ALA A 92 21.06 -17.18 -5.42
CA ALA A 92 20.87 -15.74 -5.66
C ALA A 92 21.84 -14.88 -4.82
N GLY A 93 22.25 -15.38 -3.64
CA GLY A 93 23.06 -14.64 -2.66
C GLY A 93 22.26 -13.62 -1.83
N THR A 94 20.94 -13.57 -1.98
CA THR A 94 20.06 -12.57 -1.38
C THR A 94 19.14 -13.15 -0.31
N ARG A 95 18.78 -12.31 0.67
CA ARG A 95 17.78 -12.60 1.71
C ARG A 95 16.44 -11.94 1.34
N CYS A 96 15.33 -12.57 1.71
CA CYS A 96 14.00 -11.99 1.49
C CYS A 96 13.73 -10.77 2.40
N PRO A 97 13.05 -9.74 1.88
CA PRO A 97 12.67 -8.55 2.65
C PRO A 97 11.53 -8.83 3.64
N ASP A 98 11.29 -7.88 4.55
CA ASP A 98 10.06 -7.74 5.35
C ASP A 98 9.63 -9.00 6.12
N GLY A 99 10.59 -9.76 6.64
CA GLY A 99 10.32 -10.99 7.38
C GLY A 99 9.67 -12.10 6.54
N SER A 100 9.76 -12.02 5.21
CA SER A 100 9.28 -13.05 4.28
C SER A 100 10.19 -14.28 4.24
N CYS A 101 9.62 -15.39 3.80
CA CYS A 101 10.26 -16.69 3.77
C CYS A 101 10.96 -16.95 2.45
N CYS A 102 12.05 -17.72 2.49
CA CYS A 102 12.78 -18.13 1.30
C CYS A 102 12.50 -19.61 1.00
N SER A 103 11.76 -19.90 -0.06
CA SER A 103 11.39 -21.27 -0.43
C SER A 103 12.60 -22.11 -0.84
N GLN A 104 12.44 -23.44 -0.81
CA GLN A 104 13.38 -24.39 -1.43
C GLN A 104 13.66 -24.09 -2.92
N TYR A 105 12.72 -23.42 -3.59
CA TYR A 105 12.83 -23.05 -5.01
C TYR A 105 13.57 -21.73 -5.24
N ASN A 106 14.17 -21.13 -4.19
CA ASN A 106 14.90 -19.86 -4.24
C ASN A 106 14.01 -18.63 -4.54
N PHE A 107 12.76 -18.66 -4.05
CA PHE A 107 11.82 -17.54 -4.17
C PHE A 107 11.35 -17.01 -2.81
N CYS A 108 11.07 -15.71 -2.75
CA CYS A 108 10.50 -15.05 -1.57
C CYS A 108 8.98 -15.08 -1.58
N GLY A 109 8.38 -15.33 -0.42
CA GLY A 109 6.94 -15.23 -0.22
C GLY A 109 6.53 -15.46 1.22
N SER A 110 5.24 -15.29 1.51
CA SER A 110 4.67 -15.28 2.86
C SER A 110 3.63 -16.39 3.11
N THR A 111 3.45 -17.34 2.18
CA THR A 111 2.56 -18.51 2.36
C THR A 111 3.35 -19.73 2.83
N SER A 112 2.62 -20.77 3.28
CA SER A 112 3.19 -22.08 3.63
C SER A 112 4.15 -22.65 2.59
N ASP A 113 3.93 -22.36 1.31
CA ASP A 113 4.71 -22.92 0.19
C ASP A 113 6.14 -22.34 0.14
N TYR A 114 6.34 -21.18 0.77
CA TYR A 114 7.62 -20.52 0.95
C TYR A 114 8.21 -20.74 2.35
N CYS A 115 7.34 -20.85 3.35
CA CYS A 115 7.67 -20.79 4.77
C CYS A 115 7.88 -22.16 5.44
N SER A 116 7.26 -23.22 4.93
CA SER A 116 7.26 -24.56 5.52
C SER A 116 8.42 -25.43 4.99
N THR A 117 8.13 -26.60 4.42
CA THR A 117 9.12 -27.62 4.05
C THR A 117 10.16 -27.08 3.06
N GLY A 118 11.43 -27.19 3.43
CA GLY A 118 12.57 -26.76 2.60
C GLY A 118 12.84 -25.25 2.60
N CYS A 119 12.18 -24.48 3.47
CA CYS A 119 12.51 -23.06 3.64
C CYS A 119 13.98 -22.85 4.08
N GLN A 120 14.66 -21.88 3.46
CA GLN A 120 16.07 -21.58 3.65
C GLN A 120 16.28 -20.47 4.70
N SER A 121 16.46 -20.84 5.98
CA SER A 121 16.50 -19.89 7.11
C SER A 121 17.66 -18.87 7.06
N SER A 122 18.77 -19.19 6.40
CA SER A 122 19.84 -18.23 6.13
C SER A 122 19.39 -17.09 5.19
N PHE A 123 18.37 -17.32 4.37
CA PHE A 123 17.93 -16.42 3.30
C PHE A 123 16.46 -15.97 3.40
N GLY A 124 15.74 -16.36 4.45
CA GLY A 124 14.41 -15.85 4.80
C GLY A 124 14.05 -16.18 6.25
N THR A 125 12.84 -15.85 6.69
CA THR A 125 12.24 -16.45 7.89
C THR A 125 11.70 -17.85 7.54
N CYS A 126 11.66 -18.79 8.49
CA CYS A 126 11.18 -20.15 8.23
C CYS A 126 10.40 -20.72 9.41
N GLY A 127 9.56 -21.72 9.14
CA GLY A 127 8.43 -22.10 9.99
C GLY A 127 7.15 -21.44 9.47
N THR A 128 5.98 -21.72 10.06
CA THR A 128 4.78 -20.93 9.74
C THR A 128 5.08 -19.43 9.90
N PRO A 129 4.60 -18.56 8.99
CA PRO A 129 4.78 -17.13 9.13
C PRO A 129 3.97 -16.70 10.33
N THR A 130 4.63 -16.70 11.48
CA THR A 130 4.08 -16.31 12.77
C THR A 130 3.93 -14.80 12.68
N PRO A 131 2.70 -14.26 12.58
CA PRO A 131 2.51 -12.83 12.46
C PRO A 131 3.06 -12.22 13.75
N GLY A 132 4.22 -11.57 13.70
CA GLY A 132 5.21 -11.59 14.79
C GLY A 132 4.66 -11.43 16.21
N SER A 133 4.47 -12.55 16.90
CA SER A 133 4.07 -12.82 18.32
C SER A 133 3.06 -11.95 19.09
N GLY A 134 2.86 -10.66 18.81
CA GLY A 134 1.83 -9.82 19.45
C GLY A 134 0.45 -9.89 18.75
N GLU A 135 -0.50 -9.07 19.17
CA GLU A 135 -1.73 -8.81 18.39
C GLU A 135 -1.47 -7.79 17.26
N VAL A 136 -2.52 -7.33 16.57
CA VAL A 136 -2.44 -6.12 15.74
C VAL A 136 -2.25 -4.91 16.67
N GLU A 137 -1.48 -3.91 16.23
CA GLU A 137 -1.33 -2.68 17.00
C GLU A 137 -2.65 -1.90 16.95
N GLN A 138 -3.32 -1.79 18.10
CA GLN A 138 -4.63 -1.16 18.25
C GLN A 138 -4.51 0.17 18.98
N PHE A 139 -5.26 1.18 18.52
CA PHE A 139 -5.39 2.47 19.19
C PHE A 139 -6.85 2.88 19.34
N ASP A 140 -7.30 2.99 20.59
CA ASP A 140 -8.62 3.53 20.94
C ASP A 140 -8.55 5.01 21.35
N LYS A 141 -7.35 5.50 21.70
CA LYS A 141 -7.04 6.86 22.14
C LYS A 141 -5.71 7.33 21.54
N CYS A 142 -5.46 8.64 21.53
CA CYS A 142 -4.12 9.16 21.25
C CYS A 142 -3.12 8.71 22.33
N THR A 143 -1.82 8.80 22.04
CA THR A 143 -0.73 8.57 23.02
C THR A 143 0.07 9.84 23.34
N LYS A 144 -0.01 10.86 22.48
CA LYS A 144 0.68 12.15 22.61
C LYS A 144 -0.16 13.15 23.39
N SER A 145 0.30 13.58 24.56
CA SER A 145 -0.37 14.56 25.44
C SER A 145 -0.93 15.79 24.69
N ASN A 146 -2.11 16.26 25.12
CA ASN A 146 -2.81 17.42 24.58
C ASN A 146 -3.15 17.33 23.08
N THR A 147 -3.37 16.12 22.55
CA THR A 147 -3.88 15.91 21.18
C THR A 147 -5.29 15.32 21.16
N ILE A 148 -6.08 15.76 20.19
CA ILE A 148 -7.36 15.17 19.82
C ILE A 148 -7.31 14.83 18.33
N ALA A 149 -7.71 13.61 17.98
CA ALA A 149 -7.85 13.18 16.60
C ALA A 149 -9.34 13.09 16.25
N LEU A 150 -9.82 14.07 15.48
CA LEU A 150 -11.14 14.00 14.87
C LEU A 150 -11.05 13.08 13.64
N THR A 151 -11.89 12.05 13.61
CA THR A 151 -11.88 11.02 12.59
C THR A 151 -13.23 10.89 11.92
N PHE A 152 -13.23 10.67 10.61
CA PHE A 152 -14.43 10.68 9.78
C PHE A 152 -14.48 9.44 8.89
N ASP A 153 -15.56 8.69 9.01
CA ASP A 153 -15.80 7.42 8.34
C ASP A 153 -16.85 7.54 7.21
N ASP A 154 -16.97 6.49 6.40
CA ASP A 154 -17.87 6.35 5.23
C ASP A 154 -17.67 7.34 4.06
N GLY A 155 -16.73 8.29 4.17
CA GLY A 155 -16.32 9.15 3.07
C GLY A 155 -15.54 8.43 1.97
N PRO A 156 -15.16 9.16 0.91
CA PRO A 156 -15.40 10.58 0.65
C PRO A 156 -16.82 10.91 0.14
N ARG A 157 -17.23 12.17 0.30
CA ARG A 157 -18.40 12.76 -0.38
C ARG A 157 -18.12 14.18 -0.86
N ASN A 158 -19.02 14.75 -1.65
CA ASN A 158 -18.93 16.16 -2.05
C ASN A 158 -18.93 17.11 -0.84
N VAL A 159 -19.67 16.79 0.22
CA VAL A 159 -19.72 17.58 1.47
C VAL A 159 -18.41 17.56 2.26
N THR A 160 -17.57 16.52 2.11
CA THR A 160 -16.22 16.46 2.70
C THR A 160 -15.37 17.68 2.33
N ALA A 161 -15.57 18.26 1.14
CA ALA A 161 -14.84 19.45 0.71
C ALA A 161 -15.05 20.66 1.64
N LYS A 162 -16.25 20.82 2.21
CA LYS A 162 -16.57 21.89 3.18
C LYS A 162 -15.87 21.66 4.52
N LEU A 163 -15.80 20.39 4.97
CA LEU A 163 -15.06 20.03 6.18
C LEU A 163 -13.54 20.29 6.02
N LEU A 164 -12.98 20.05 4.83
CA LEU A 164 -11.59 20.42 4.51
C LEU A 164 -11.36 21.95 4.56
N ASP A 165 -12.32 22.76 4.10
CA ASP A 165 -12.25 24.22 4.24
C ASP A 165 -12.23 24.66 5.70
N ASP A 166 -13.10 24.07 6.53
CA ASP A 166 -13.16 24.35 7.97
C ASP A 166 -11.87 23.94 8.69
N LEU A 167 -11.34 22.75 8.43
CA LEU A 167 -10.08 22.28 9.00
C LEU A 167 -8.92 23.21 8.63
N LYS A 168 -8.84 23.62 7.36
CA LYS A 168 -7.82 24.55 6.85
C LYS A 168 -7.93 25.92 7.50
N ALA A 169 -9.14 26.48 7.60
CA ALA A 169 -9.40 27.79 8.21
C ALA A 169 -9.03 27.84 9.71
N ASN A 170 -9.08 26.71 10.41
CA ASN A 170 -8.74 26.60 11.83
C ASN A 170 -7.33 26.00 12.08
N ASN A 171 -6.51 25.81 11.04
CA ASN A 171 -5.19 25.16 11.11
C ASN A 171 -5.19 23.78 11.79
N ALA A 172 -6.28 23.04 11.63
CA ALA A 172 -6.49 21.71 12.20
C ALA A 172 -6.16 20.61 11.16
N LYS A 173 -5.88 19.39 11.64
CA LYS A 173 -5.81 18.17 10.82
C LYS A 173 -6.78 17.11 11.36
N ALA A 174 -7.11 16.16 10.52
CA ALA A 174 -8.10 15.11 10.76
C ALA A 174 -7.71 13.84 10.01
N THR A 175 -8.39 12.74 10.31
CA THR A 175 -8.18 11.44 9.65
C THR A 175 -9.47 10.99 8.99
N PHE A 176 -9.40 10.58 7.72
CA PHE A 176 -10.53 10.11 6.96
C PHE A 176 -10.37 8.61 6.69
N PHE A 177 -11.25 7.78 7.25
CA PHE A 177 -11.33 6.35 6.97
C PHE A 177 -12.29 6.17 5.79
N MET A 178 -11.73 5.95 4.61
CA MET A 178 -12.49 6.04 3.35
C MET A 178 -12.83 4.69 2.76
N ASN A 179 -14.07 4.56 2.27
CA ASN A 179 -14.53 3.39 1.55
C ASN A 179 -14.15 3.43 0.06
N GLY A 180 -14.27 2.27 -0.61
CA GLY A 180 -14.18 2.15 -2.05
C GLY A 180 -15.52 2.33 -2.76
N HIS A 181 -16.46 1.43 -2.47
CA HIS A 181 -17.83 1.36 -3.02
C HIS A 181 -18.79 0.77 -1.97
N ALA A 182 -19.02 1.50 -0.87
CA ALA A 182 -19.91 1.07 0.22
C ALA A 182 -21.42 1.26 -0.07
N PHE A 183 -21.76 2.09 -1.06
CA PHE A 183 -23.14 2.42 -1.43
C PHE A 183 -23.26 2.50 -2.96
N PRO A 184 -24.43 2.22 -3.57
CA PRO A 184 -24.59 2.25 -5.03
C PRO A 184 -24.16 3.58 -5.67
N GLU A 185 -24.48 4.69 -5.01
CA GLU A 185 -24.16 6.07 -5.41
C GLU A 185 -22.78 6.52 -4.90
N HIS A 186 -21.80 5.62 -4.74
CA HIS A 186 -20.47 5.95 -4.20
C HIS A 186 -19.37 5.17 -4.89
N CYS A 187 -18.52 5.80 -5.72
CA CYS A 187 -17.20 5.26 -6.00
C CYS A 187 -16.11 6.24 -5.55
N ILE A 188 -15.10 5.73 -4.85
CA ILE A 188 -13.93 6.50 -4.38
C ILE A 188 -13.23 7.27 -5.52
N TYR A 189 -13.27 6.72 -6.74
CA TYR A 189 -12.70 7.34 -7.94
C TYR A 189 -13.45 8.62 -8.36
N ASP A 190 -14.77 8.72 -8.13
CA ASP A 190 -15.58 9.90 -8.45
C ASP A 190 -15.18 11.12 -7.61
N TYR A 191 -14.66 10.86 -6.40
CA TYR A 191 -14.25 11.86 -5.42
C TYR A 191 -12.72 12.03 -5.33
N ALA A 192 -11.96 11.49 -6.30
CA ALA A 192 -10.50 11.47 -6.26
C ALA A 192 -9.85 12.85 -6.05
N ALA A 193 -10.42 13.92 -6.58
CA ALA A 193 -9.95 15.29 -6.36
C ALA A 193 -10.02 15.72 -4.89
N ILE A 194 -11.03 15.26 -4.15
CA ILE A 194 -11.22 15.53 -2.72
C ILE A 194 -10.20 14.75 -1.90
N LEU A 195 -9.92 13.48 -2.26
CA LEU A 195 -8.85 12.67 -1.65
C LEU A 195 -7.47 13.29 -1.84
N GLN A 196 -7.16 13.67 -3.08
CA GLN A 196 -5.90 14.33 -3.42
C GLN A 196 -5.74 15.66 -2.68
N ARG A 197 -6.83 16.42 -2.52
CA ARG A 197 -6.84 17.64 -1.70
C ARG A 197 -6.56 17.31 -0.24
N ALA A 198 -7.31 16.39 0.38
CA ALA A 198 -7.14 16.01 1.78
C ALA A 198 -5.70 15.55 2.07
N TYR A 199 -5.12 14.70 1.23
CA TYR A 199 -3.72 14.27 1.34
C TYR A 199 -2.74 15.45 1.21
N LYS A 200 -2.90 16.31 0.20
CA LYS A 200 -2.04 17.48 -0.04
C LYS A 200 -2.15 18.55 1.06
N GLU A 201 -3.31 18.68 1.69
CA GLU A 201 -3.53 19.57 2.82
C GLU A 201 -3.05 18.97 4.16
N GLY A 202 -2.44 17.77 4.14
CA GLY A 202 -1.80 17.13 5.30
C GLY A 202 -2.74 16.38 6.22
N HIS A 203 -3.94 16.02 5.74
CA HIS A 203 -4.84 15.12 6.43
C HIS A 203 -4.39 13.67 6.22
N GLN A 204 -4.73 12.80 7.17
CA GLN A 204 -4.43 11.38 7.03
C GLN A 204 -5.58 10.68 6.30
N ILE A 205 -5.22 9.89 5.28
CA ILE A 205 -6.15 9.00 4.59
C ILE A 205 -5.90 7.59 5.12
N ALA A 206 -6.97 6.88 5.47
CA ALA A 206 -6.94 5.55 6.05
C ALA A 206 -8.00 4.64 5.43
N SER A 207 -7.85 3.33 5.56
CA SER A 207 -8.77 2.35 4.98
C SER A 207 -10.00 2.13 5.85
N HIS A 208 -11.19 2.16 5.24
CA HIS A 208 -12.42 1.66 5.85
C HIS A 208 -13.01 0.46 5.11
N THR A 209 -12.16 -0.27 4.37
CA THR A 209 -12.51 -1.34 3.41
C THR A 209 -13.24 -0.87 2.15
N TRP A 210 -13.33 -1.76 1.15
CA TRP A 210 -13.99 -1.49 -0.12
C TRP A 210 -15.49 -1.20 0.04
N SER A 211 -16.28 -2.16 0.50
CA SER A 211 -17.75 -2.09 0.49
C SER A 211 -18.41 -2.14 1.87
N HIS A 212 -17.68 -1.76 2.93
CA HIS A 212 -18.17 -1.69 4.31
C HIS A 212 -18.92 -2.97 4.81
N PRO A 213 -18.41 -4.21 4.62
CA PRO A 213 -19.05 -5.41 5.17
C PRO A 213 -18.72 -5.59 6.65
N HIS A 214 -19.58 -6.33 7.36
CA HIS A 214 -19.26 -6.87 8.70
C HIS A 214 -18.08 -7.84 8.59
N LEU A 215 -16.85 -7.37 8.85
CA LEU A 215 -15.63 -8.16 8.65
C LEU A 215 -15.58 -9.44 9.51
N THR A 216 -16.36 -9.48 10.60
CA THR A 216 -16.49 -10.66 11.46
C THR A 216 -17.30 -11.79 10.85
N GLN A 217 -18.08 -11.51 9.81
CA GLN A 217 -19.08 -12.40 9.18
C GLN A 217 -18.64 -12.90 7.79
N VAL A 218 -17.46 -12.51 7.30
CA VAL A 218 -16.94 -12.85 5.97
C VAL A 218 -15.65 -13.69 6.05
N SER A 219 -15.25 -14.29 4.92
CA SER A 219 -14.07 -15.16 4.86
C SER A 219 -12.75 -14.39 4.90
N GLU A 220 -11.64 -15.07 5.25
CA GLU A 220 -10.29 -14.48 5.18
C GLU A 220 -9.94 -13.92 3.78
N ALA A 221 -10.42 -14.58 2.73
CA ALA A 221 -10.26 -14.12 1.36
C ALA A 221 -11.04 -12.83 1.08
N GLU A 222 -12.25 -12.71 1.63
CA GLU A 222 -13.06 -11.50 1.51
C GLU A 222 -12.44 -10.32 2.28
N ILE A 223 -11.96 -10.53 3.52
CA ILE A 223 -11.24 -9.48 4.27
C ILE A 223 -10.01 -8.99 3.47
N ASN A 224 -9.28 -9.90 2.82
CA ASN A 224 -8.15 -9.53 1.97
C ASN A 224 -8.59 -8.74 0.72
N TYR A 225 -9.62 -9.19 0.00
CA TYR A 225 -10.19 -8.50 -1.16
C TYR A 225 -10.64 -7.08 -0.80
N GLN A 226 -11.38 -6.95 0.31
CA GLN A 226 -11.90 -5.70 0.85
C GLN A 226 -10.82 -4.67 1.17
N LEU A 227 -9.67 -5.11 1.66
CA LEU A 227 -8.51 -4.24 1.88
C LEU A 227 -7.78 -3.97 0.56
N GLU A 228 -7.51 -5.00 -0.26
CA GLU A 228 -6.75 -4.90 -1.50
C GLU A 228 -7.37 -3.95 -2.54
N GLN A 229 -8.68 -4.00 -2.78
CA GLN A 229 -9.32 -3.06 -3.72
C GLN A 229 -9.19 -1.60 -3.25
N ASN A 230 -9.26 -1.38 -1.94
CA ASN A 230 -9.13 -0.07 -1.32
C ASN A 230 -7.66 0.42 -1.40
N GLU A 231 -6.68 -0.47 -1.18
CA GLU A 231 -5.25 -0.22 -1.40
C GLU A 231 -4.95 0.16 -2.86
N ILE A 232 -5.52 -0.55 -3.84
CA ILE A 232 -5.38 -0.27 -5.28
C ILE A 232 -5.92 1.13 -5.61
N ALA A 233 -7.10 1.49 -5.08
CA ALA A 233 -7.68 2.81 -5.30
C ALA A 233 -6.85 3.93 -4.67
N PHE A 234 -6.37 3.78 -3.43
CA PHE A 234 -5.48 4.77 -2.83
C PHE A 234 -4.16 4.91 -3.60
N LYS A 235 -3.54 3.79 -4.03
CA LYS A 235 -2.31 3.81 -4.83
C LYS A 235 -2.48 4.54 -6.17
N LYS A 236 -3.68 4.49 -6.77
CA LYS A 236 -4.04 5.29 -7.94
C LYS A 236 -4.24 6.76 -7.59
N ILE A 237 -5.09 7.05 -6.62
CA ILE A 237 -5.59 8.41 -6.35
C ILE A 237 -4.53 9.28 -5.67
N ILE A 238 -3.88 8.78 -4.60
CA ILE A 238 -2.92 9.52 -3.77
C ILE A 238 -1.48 9.00 -3.88
N GLY A 239 -1.21 8.07 -4.80
CA GLY A 239 0.14 7.54 -5.06
C GLY A 239 0.72 6.63 -3.96
N ALA A 240 -0.02 6.41 -2.87
CA ALA A 240 0.44 5.77 -1.64
C ALA A 240 -0.64 4.84 -1.04
N ILE A 241 -0.23 3.83 -0.26
CA ILE A 241 -1.13 2.87 0.39
C ILE A 241 -1.16 3.12 1.90
N PRO A 242 -2.31 3.44 2.53
CA PRO A 242 -2.40 3.62 3.98
C PRO A 242 -1.99 2.38 4.78
N ILE A 243 -1.32 2.59 5.92
CA ILE A 243 -1.06 1.52 6.92
C ILE A 243 -2.01 1.61 8.14
N TYR A 244 -3.03 2.45 8.05
CA TYR A 244 -4.04 2.64 9.09
C TYR A 244 -5.39 2.18 8.55
N ALA A 245 -6.12 1.39 9.34
CA ALA A 245 -7.46 0.91 9.01
C ALA A 245 -8.38 0.92 10.23
N ARG A 246 -9.67 1.16 9.98
CA ARG A 246 -10.75 1.01 10.96
C ARG A 246 -11.73 -0.06 10.46
N PRO A 247 -12.05 -1.10 11.24
CA PRO A 247 -13.08 -2.07 10.88
C PRO A 247 -14.46 -1.40 10.80
N PRO A 248 -15.24 -1.64 9.72
CA PRO A 248 -16.67 -1.31 9.66
C PRO A 248 -17.42 -1.72 10.93
N PHE A 249 -18.33 -0.87 11.39
CA PHE A 249 -19.12 -1.06 12.62
C PHE A 249 -18.31 -1.21 13.92
N GLY A 250 -16.97 -0.99 13.88
CA GLY A 250 -16.07 -1.32 14.99
C GLY A 250 -15.90 -2.83 15.23
N GLU A 251 -16.35 -3.67 14.29
CA GLU A 251 -16.39 -5.12 14.49
C GLU A 251 -15.06 -5.80 14.15
N HIS A 252 -14.43 -6.44 15.14
CA HIS A 252 -13.24 -7.25 14.92
C HIS A 252 -13.21 -8.54 15.77
N ASN A 253 -12.73 -9.62 15.16
CA ASN A 253 -12.43 -10.88 15.83
C ASN A 253 -10.95 -11.27 15.61
N ALA A 254 -10.53 -12.44 16.10
CA ALA A 254 -9.15 -12.91 15.95
C ALA A 254 -8.71 -13.04 14.47
N LEU A 255 -9.64 -13.37 13.56
CA LEU A 255 -9.35 -13.43 12.13
C LEU A 255 -9.12 -12.05 11.53
N VAL A 256 -9.99 -11.07 11.83
CA VAL A 256 -9.82 -9.68 11.37
C VAL A 256 -8.48 -9.11 11.85
N ARG A 257 -8.16 -9.25 13.14
CA ARG A 257 -6.88 -8.79 13.71
C ARG A 257 -5.67 -9.49 13.08
N LYS A 258 -5.76 -10.80 12.81
CA LYS A 258 -4.72 -11.57 12.07
C LYS A 258 -4.48 -10.97 10.68
N VAL A 259 -5.53 -10.75 9.88
CA VAL A 259 -5.39 -10.26 8.49
C VAL A 259 -4.84 -8.83 8.46
N LEU A 260 -5.39 -7.92 9.29
CA LEU A 260 -4.87 -6.55 9.39
C LEU A 260 -3.37 -6.55 9.70
N LYS A 261 -2.95 -7.34 10.69
CA LYS A 261 -1.53 -7.48 11.05
C LYS A 261 -0.68 -8.07 9.92
N GLN A 262 -1.14 -9.13 9.25
CA GLN A 262 -0.42 -9.75 8.12
C GLN A 262 -0.25 -8.80 6.94
N ARG A 263 -1.22 -7.89 6.73
CA ARG A 263 -1.17 -6.80 5.74
C ARG A 263 -0.51 -5.52 6.28
N GLY A 264 0.14 -5.56 7.44
CA GLY A 264 0.89 -4.43 8.00
C GLY A 264 0.04 -3.21 8.39
N TYR A 265 -1.24 -3.41 8.75
CA TYR A 265 -2.10 -2.35 9.26
C TYR A 265 -2.01 -2.18 10.77
N LYS A 266 -2.12 -0.93 11.22
CA LYS A 266 -2.57 -0.53 12.57
C LYS A 266 -4.10 -0.42 12.57
N MET A 267 -4.74 -0.91 13.63
CA MET A 267 -6.19 -0.91 13.79
C MET A 267 -6.65 0.25 14.67
N ILE A 268 -7.54 1.10 14.18
CA ILE A 268 -7.96 2.32 14.88
C ILE A 268 -9.43 2.23 15.28
N MET A 269 -9.67 2.35 16.58
CA MET A 269 -11.00 2.43 17.18
C MET A 269 -11.25 3.89 17.59
N TRP A 270 -12.00 4.11 18.67
CA TRP A 270 -12.33 5.43 19.21
C TRP A 270 -12.68 5.30 20.69
N ASP A 271 -12.67 6.41 21.40
CA ASP A 271 -13.14 6.51 22.78
C ASP A 271 -14.30 7.51 22.95
N ILE A 272 -14.58 8.31 21.93
CA ILE A 272 -15.79 9.14 21.82
C ILE A 272 -16.50 8.75 20.53
N ASP A 273 -17.75 8.29 20.66
CA ASP A 273 -18.68 8.05 19.56
C ASP A 273 -19.76 9.14 19.61
N THR A 274 -19.87 9.96 18.57
CA THR A 274 -20.84 11.07 18.54
C THR A 274 -22.24 10.64 18.13
N LEU A 275 -22.43 9.40 17.66
CA LEU A 275 -23.68 8.87 17.09
C LEU A 275 -24.28 9.76 15.99
N ASP A 276 -23.45 10.54 15.29
CA ASP A 276 -23.86 11.50 14.26
C ASP A 276 -24.62 10.88 13.09
N TRP A 277 -24.33 9.62 12.77
CA TRP A 277 -25.07 8.80 11.82
C TRP A 277 -26.57 8.65 12.13
N GLN A 278 -27.02 8.95 13.36
CA GLN A 278 -28.44 8.98 13.72
C GLN A 278 -29.17 10.25 13.25
N GLY A 279 -28.43 11.30 12.85
CA GLY A 279 -28.99 12.54 12.30
C GLY A 279 -29.45 13.59 13.32
N ASP A 280 -29.45 13.31 14.63
CA ASP A 280 -29.66 14.34 15.67
C ASP A 280 -28.33 15.03 16.01
N LEU A 281 -28.02 16.10 15.27
CA LEU A 281 -26.87 16.97 15.50
C LEU A 281 -26.79 17.49 16.96
N GLN A 282 -27.93 17.75 17.61
CA GLN A 282 -27.94 18.27 18.98
C GLN A 282 -27.64 17.16 19.99
N GLN A 283 -28.00 15.91 19.71
CA GLN A 283 -27.54 14.76 20.48
C GLN A 283 -26.03 14.57 20.35
N SER A 284 -25.47 14.64 19.14
CA SER A 284 -24.03 14.49 18.92
C SER A 284 -23.21 15.56 19.63
N ILE A 285 -23.63 16.83 19.57
CA ILE A 285 -23.00 17.92 20.34
C ILE A 285 -23.05 17.63 21.85
N ARG A 286 -24.20 17.20 22.39
CA ARG A 286 -24.32 16.86 23.82
C ARG A 286 -23.42 15.70 24.23
N ILE A 287 -23.25 14.68 23.38
CA ILE A 287 -22.39 13.53 23.66
C ILE A 287 -20.92 13.98 23.68
N PHE A 288 -20.47 14.66 22.62
CA PHE A 288 -19.12 15.20 22.52
C PHE A 288 -18.77 16.10 23.71
N ASP A 289 -19.62 17.09 24.02
CA ASP A 289 -19.44 17.97 25.18
C ASP A 289 -19.35 17.17 26.49
N SER A 290 -20.18 16.14 26.65
CA SER A 290 -20.22 15.33 27.88
C SER A 290 -18.92 14.56 28.10
N GLU A 291 -18.39 13.90 27.06
CA GLU A 291 -17.13 13.16 27.16
C GLU A 291 -15.93 14.10 27.32
N MET A 292 -15.87 15.19 26.56
CA MET A 292 -14.82 16.22 26.68
C MET A 292 -14.82 16.95 28.04
N ASN A 293 -15.95 16.96 28.75
CA ASN A 293 -16.06 17.48 30.11
C ASN A 293 -15.71 16.43 31.19
N ARG A 294 -16.00 15.14 30.96
CA ARG A 294 -15.59 14.03 31.84
C ARG A 294 -14.09 13.76 31.77
N SER A 295 -13.47 14.09 30.65
CA SER A 295 -12.08 13.77 30.33
C SER A 295 -11.29 15.05 29.95
N PRO A 296 -11.03 15.95 30.91
CA PRO A 296 -10.27 17.20 30.67
C PRO A 296 -8.78 16.91 30.39
N GLN A 297 -8.02 17.94 29.98
CA GLN A 297 -6.57 17.79 29.72
C GLN A 297 -5.81 17.18 30.91
N PRO A 298 -4.76 16.37 30.67
CA PRO A 298 -4.11 16.09 29.39
C PRO A 298 -4.68 14.87 28.63
N ASN A 299 -5.91 14.45 28.94
CA ASN A 299 -6.52 13.25 28.36
C ASN A 299 -6.63 13.28 26.82
N LEU A 300 -6.79 12.10 26.24
CA LEU A 300 -6.48 11.83 24.84
C LEU A 300 -7.63 11.12 24.14
N HIS A 301 -8.00 11.65 22.98
CA HIS A 301 -9.28 11.36 22.35
C HIS A 301 -9.16 11.08 20.84
N ILE A 302 -9.66 9.92 20.42
CA ILE A 302 -9.97 9.61 19.02
C ILE A 302 -11.50 9.63 18.90
N VAL A 303 -12.02 10.60 18.15
CA VAL A 303 -13.47 10.85 18.02
C VAL A 303 -13.97 10.26 16.72
N LEU A 304 -14.96 9.37 16.78
CA LEU A 304 -15.68 8.84 15.63
C LEU A 304 -16.79 9.80 15.17
N ASN A 305 -16.79 10.11 13.89
CA ASN A 305 -17.82 10.82 13.14
C ASN A 305 -17.90 10.21 11.71
N HIS A 306 -18.86 10.63 10.90
CA HIS A 306 -19.02 10.16 9.51
C HIS A 306 -19.15 11.35 8.53
N ASP A 307 -18.14 11.61 7.69
CA ASP A 307 -18.17 12.78 6.79
C ASP A 307 -19.18 12.66 5.64
N ARG A 308 -19.76 11.47 5.43
CA ARG A 308 -20.92 11.31 4.54
C ARG A 308 -22.22 11.92 5.08
N VAL A 309 -22.27 12.31 6.35
CA VAL A 309 -23.44 12.94 6.98
C VAL A 309 -23.32 14.46 6.79
N ASP A 310 -24.29 15.06 6.09
CA ASP A 310 -24.25 16.48 5.73
C ASP A 310 -24.11 17.40 6.95
N THR A 311 -24.85 17.16 8.03
CA THR A 311 -24.76 17.92 9.29
C THR A 311 -23.40 17.77 9.96
N THR A 312 -22.75 16.62 9.82
CA THR A 312 -21.40 16.38 10.34
C THR A 312 -20.37 17.20 9.60
N SER A 313 -20.34 17.08 8.27
CA SER A 313 -19.39 17.78 7.39
C SER A 313 -19.61 19.29 7.29
N THR A 314 -20.82 19.78 7.58
CA THR A 314 -21.12 21.23 7.52
C THR A 314 -21.10 21.93 8.88
N THR A 315 -21.36 21.21 9.98
CA THR A 315 -21.64 21.81 11.29
C THR A 315 -20.92 21.13 12.46
N LEU A 316 -21.06 19.82 12.65
CA LEU A 316 -20.48 19.12 13.83
C LEU A 316 -18.95 19.21 13.83
N GLY A 317 -18.30 18.85 12.72
CA GLY A 317 -16.83 18.90 12.65
C GLY A 317 -16.27 20.30 12.95
N LEU A 318 -16.92 21.37 12.47
CA LEU A 318 -16.53 22.75 12.78
C LEU A 318 -16.73 23.11 14.26
N TYR A 319 -17.75 22.55 14.91
CA TYR A 319 -17.98 22.71 16.35
C TYR A 319 -16.86 22.04 17.15
N GLU A 320 -16.58 20.76 16.87
CA GLU A 320 -15.55 19.97 17.55
C GLU A 320 -14.14 20.55 17.38
N ILE A 321 -13.79 21.00 16.16
CA ILE A 321 -12.52 21.67 15.87
C ILE A 321 -12.36 22.90 16.78
N LYS A 322 -13.40 23.74 16.88
CA LYS A 322 -13.36 24.97 17.67
C LYS A 322 -13.33 24.70 19.17
N ASP A 323 -14.09 23.73 19.67
CA ASP A 323 -14.07 23.38 21.08
C ASP A 323 -12.74 22.73 21.50
N GLY A 324 -12.20 21.82 20.69
CA GLY A 324 -10.88 21.23 20.90
C GLY A 324 -9.77 22.30 21.00
N LEU A 325 -9.73 23.23 20.04
CA LEU A 325 -8.79 24.35 20.06
C LEU A 325 -9.00 25.28 21.27
N LYS A 326 -10.25 25.60 21.61
CA LYS A 326 -10.61 26.43 22.78
C LYS A 326 -10.18 25.79 24.11
N ARG A 327 -10.24 24.46 24.21
CA ARG A 327 -9.73 23.68 25.35
C ARG A 327 -8.20 23.50 25.35
N GLY A 328 -7.50 24.04 24.35
CA GLY A 328 -6.04 23.98 24.24
C GLY A 328 -5.51 22.67 23.64
N TYR A 329 -6.35 21.86 23.00
CA TYR A 329 -5.89 20.65 22.29
C TYR A 329 -5.30 21.00 20.93
N LYS A 330 -4.28 20.25 20.51
CA LYS A 330 -3.88 20.18 19.10
C LYS A 330 -4.83 19.22 18.37
N VAL A 331 -5.72 19.76 17.54
CA VAL A 331 -6.59 18.98 16.64
C VAL A 331 -5.76 18.44 15.47
N THR A 332 -5.54 17.13 15.42
CA THR A 332 -4.51 16.53 14.55
C THR A 332 -4.89 15.15 13.97
N THR A 333 -4.00 14.55 13.17
CA THR A 333 -4.22 13.22 12.58
C THR A 333 -4.02 12.11 13.61
N VAL A 334 -4.58 10.92 13.38
CA VAL A 334 -4.35 9.75 14.24
C VAL A 334 -2.86 9.40 14.25
N GLY A 335 -2.18 9.46 13.11
CA GLY A 335 -0.74 9.26 13.00
C GLY A 335 0.05 10.18 13.93
N ASP A 336 -0.15 11.50 13.87
CA ASP A 336 0.53 12.43 14.77
C ASP A 336 0.14 12.25 16.24
N CYS A 337 -1.13 11.91 16.51
CA CYS A 337 -1.62 11.71 17.87
C CYS A 337 -1.08 10.42 18.53
N VAL A 338 -0.71 9.40 17.73
CA VAL A 338 -0.04 8.18 18.21
C VAL A 338 1.49 8.23 18.11
N GLY A 339 2.07 9.38 17.75
CA GLY A 339 3.52 9.61 17.74
C GLY A 339 4.21 9.52 16.37
N GLN A 340 3.50 9.17 15.30
CA GLN A 340 3.99 9.25 13.92
C GLN A 340 3.74 10.64 13.34
N SER A 341 4.57 11.62 13.71
CA SER A 341 4.38 13.02 13.26
C SER A 341 4.70 13.27 11.77
N ASN A 342 5.39 12.35 11.09
CA ASN A 342 5.71 12.47 9.66
C ASN A 342 4.62 11.82 8.80
N GLN A 343 4.07 12.56 7.84
CA GLN A 343 3.03 12.06 6.94
C GLN A 343 3.44 10.79 6.19
N ASN A 344 4.72 10.64 5.85
CA ASN A 344 5.22 9.45 5.14
C ASN A 344 5.13 8.17 5.97
N ASP A 345 5.12 8.26 7.30
CA ASP A 345 5.06 7.09 8.18
C ASP A 345 3.66 6.44 8.19
N TRP A 346 2.63 7.15 7.70
CA TRP A 346 1.24 6.68 7.64
C TRP A 346 0.94 5.80 6.42
N TYR A 347 1.89 5.67 5.50
CA TYR A 347 1.71 4.99 4.22
C TYR A 347 2.90 4.08 3.87
N ARG A 348 2.64 3.07 3.04
CA ARG A 348 3.65 2.25 2.35
C ARG A 348 3.56 2.49 0.85
N ASP A 349 4.61 2.11 0.12
CA ASP A 349 4.72 2.26 -1.34
C ASP A 349 4.28 3.67 -1.78
N ILE A 350 5.03 4.69 -1.35
CA ILE A 350 4.76 6.10 -1.70
C ILE A 350 5.35 6.40 -3.08
N GLY A 351 4.55 7.03 -3.94
CA GLY A 351 4.96 7.52 -5.25
C GLY A 351 4.00 8.57 -5.78
N GLU A 352 4.05 8.83 -7.09
CA GLU A 352 3.26 9.88 -7.73
C GLU A 352 1.77 9.55 -7.85
N PHE A 353 0.96 10.60 -7.88
CA PHE A 353 -0.49 10.49 -8.12
C PHE A 353 -0.73 10.08 -9.57
N GLN A 354 -1.69 9.17 -9.82
CA GLN A 354 -2.06 8.80 -11.18
C GLN A 354 -3.14 9.74 -11.73
N THR A 355 -3.18 9.87 -13.06
CA THR A 355 -4.28 10.54 -13.76
C THR A 355 -5.42 9.53 -13.97
N PRO A 356 -6.71 9.93 -13.87
CA PRO A 356 -7.83 9.03 -14.12
C PRO A 356 -7.76 8.37 -15.50
N ASP A 357 -8.01 7.05 -15.54
CA ASP A 357 -8.05 6.25 -16.76
C ASP A 357 -9.24 5.27 -16.76
N SER A 358 -9.37 4.44 -17.81
CA SER A 358 -10.48 3.49 -17.97
C SER A 358 -10.52 2.34 -16.96
N THR A 359 -9.53 2.26 -16.06
CA THR A 359 -9.44 1.31 -14.94
C THR A 359 -9.88 1.93 -13.60
N TRP A 360 -10.26 3.20 -13.57
CA TRP A 360 -10.82 3.87 -12.39
C TRP A 360 -12.33 3.63 -12.30
N LYS A 361 -12.70 2.38 -11.98
CA LYS A 361 -14.07 1.91 -11.82
C LYS A 361 -14.11 0.70 -10.88
N TYR A 362 -15.32 0.37 -10.40
CA TYR A 362 -15.60 -0.83 -9.62
C TYR A 362 -15.94 -2.04 -10.50
#